data_AF-A0A845Y7U8-F1
#
_entry.id   AF-A0A845Y7U8-F1
#
_cell.length_a   1.000
_cell.length_b   1.000
_cell.length_c   1.000
_cell.angle_alpha   90.00
_cell.angle_beta   90.00
_cell.angle_gamma   90.00
#
_symmetry.space_group_name_H-M   'P 1'
#
loop_
_entity.id
_entity.type
_entity.pdbx_description
1 polymer ?
#
loop_
_entity_poly.entity_id
_entity_poly.type
_entity_poly.pdbx_seq_one_letter_code
_entity_poly.pdbx_strand_id
1 'polypeptide(L)' 'MNKFFTIGYGGRKPEELLQLLSDNSVKAIVDVRLRPDKAHMGSFVKAKSQEKGIERLLATGGIEYYSLVELGNVFMDY' A
#
# COMPACT_ATOMS: atom_id res chain seq x y z
N MET A 1 -4.95 -17.23 -14.00
CA MET A 1 -5.29 -17.38 -12.56
C MET A 1 -4.62 -16.23 -11.83
N ASN A 2 -5.37 -15.44 -11.07
CA ASN A 2 -4.79 -14.28 -10.36
C ASN A 2 -4.14 -14.75 -9.06
N LYS A 3 -2.90 -14.32 -8.79
CA LYS A 3 -2.21 -14.58 -7.53
C LYS A 3 -2.45 -13.42 -6.59
N PHE A 4 -2.85 -13.74 -5.36
CA PHE A 4 -3.03 -12.77 -4.28
C PHE A 4 -1.97 -12.99 -3.22
N PHE A 5 -1.48 -11.89 -2.65
CA PHE A 5 -0.48 -11.88 -1.60
C PHE A 5 -0.96 -11.02 -0.45
N THR A 6 -0.59 -11.38 0.77
CA THR A 6 -0.63 -10.48 1.92
C THR A 6 0.75 -9.88 2.12
N ILE A 7 0.83 -8.58 2.38
CA ILE A 7 2.11 -7.91 2.59
C ILE A 7 2.06 -7.02 3.84
N GLY A 8 3.01 -7.25 4.74
CA GLY A 8 3.35 -6.28 5.79
C GLY A 8 4.50 -5.40 5.34
N TYR A 9 4.64 -4.20 5.90
CA TYR A 9 5.77 -3.29 5.62
C TYR A 9 6.60 -2.95 6.87
N GLY A 10 6.28 -3.53 8.03
CA GLY A 10 6.97 -3.23 9.29
C GLY A 10 8.49 -3.43 9.18
N GLY A 11 9.26 -2.40 9.55
CA GLY A 11 10.72 -2.40 9.52
C GLY A 11 11.37 -2.34 8.12
N ARG A 12 10.59 -2.30 7.04
CA ARG A 12 11.12 -2.21 5.66
C ARG A 12 11.37 -0.78 5.25
N LYS A 13 12.43 -0.57 4.48
CA LYS A 13 12.64 0.67 3.73
C LYS A 13 11.75 0.70 2.48
N PRO A 14 11.40 1.90 1.96
CA PRO A 14 10.60 2.03 0.75
C PRO A 14 11.14 1.27 -0.47
N GLU A 15 12.45 1.31 -0.69
CA GLU A 15 13.14 0.63 -1.79
C GLU A 15 13.06 -0.91 -1.68
N GLU A 16 13.13 -1.45 -0.46
CA GLU A 16 13.00 -2.88 -0.20
C GLU A 16 11.57 -3.36 -0.51
N LEU A 17 10.58 -2.53 -0.18
CA LEU A 17 9.19 -2.80 -0.54
C LEU A 17 9.01 -2.83 -2.06
N LEU A 18 9.54 -1.85 -2.79
CA LEU A 18 9.42 -1.79 -4.25
C LEU A 18 10.11 -2.99 -4.92
N GLN A 19 11.31 -3.36 -4.46
CA GLN A 19 12.02 -4.52 -5.00
C GLN A 19 11.21 -5.80 -4.79
N LEU A 20 10.70 -6.03 -3.59
CA LEU A 20 9.89 -7.20 -3.27
C LEU A 20 8.64 -7.32 -4.17
N LEU A 21 7.96 -6.20 -4.41
CA LEU A 21 6.77 -6.15 -5.26
C LEU A 21 7.12 -6.43 -6.73
N SER A 22 8.23 -5.86 -7.20
CA SER A 22 8.75 -6.07 -8.56
C SER A 22 9.13 -7.53 -8.79
N ASP A 23 9.88 -8.13 -7.87
CA ASP A 23 10.34 -9.53 -7.95
C ASP A 23 9.18 -10.52 -8.05
N ASN A 24 8.03 -10.17 -7.46
CA ASN A 24 6.81 -10.97 -7.49
C ASN A 24 5.82 -10.55 -8.59
N SER A 25 6.23 -9.64 -9.48
CA SER A 25 5.39 -9.11 -10.57
C SER A 25 4.04 -8.55 -10.09
N VAL A 26 4.02 -7.95 -8.89
CA VAL A 26 2.82 -7.32 -8.34
C VAL A 26 2.50 -6.07 -9.15
N LYS A 27 1.24 -5.94 -9.57
CA LYS A 27 0.75 -4.81 -10.39
C LYS A 27 -0.09 -3.81 -9.61
N ALA A 28 -0.71 -4.25 -8.52
CA ALA A 28 -1.57 -3.43 -7.70
C ALA A 28 -1.42 -3.76 -6.21
N ILE A 29 -1.52 -2.73 -5.37
CA ILE A 29 -1.71 -2.86 -3.93
C ILE A 29 -3.10 -2.36 -3.56
N VAL A 30 -3.79 -3.17 -2.76
CA VAL A 30 -5.01 -2.76 -2.07
C VAL A 30 -4.65 -2.54 -0.60
N ASP A 31 -4.74 -1.30 -0.16
CA ASP A 31 -4.55 -0.91 1.24
C ASP A 31 -5.88 -0.89 1.97
N VAL A 32 -5.97 -1.75 2.98
CA VAL A 32 -7.15 -1.96 3.79
C VAL A 32 -7.00 -1.40 5.21
N ARG A 33 -5.93 -0.63 5.47
CA ARG A 33 -5.71 0.01 6.78
C ARG A 33 -6.85 0.98 7.08
N LEU A 34 -7.31 1.02 8.34
CA LEU A 34 -8.32 1.99 8.79
C LEU A 34 -7.83 3.44 8.72
N ARG A 35 -6.54 3.67 9.00
CA ARG A 35 -5.91 5.00 9.04
C ARG A 35 -4.58 5.00 8.29
N PRO A 36 -4.60 4.85 6.95
CA PRO A 36 -3.38 4.85 6.16
C PRO A 36 -2.70 6.24 6.17
N ASP A 37 -3.43 7.29 6.54
CA ASP A 37 -2.94 8.65 6.78
C ASP A 37 -2.07 8.79 8.05
N LYS A 38 -2.09 7.80 8.96
CA LYS A 38 -1.36 7.83 10.24
C LYS A 38 -0.17 6.85 10.32
N ALA A 39 0.34 6.39 9.18
CA ALA A 39 1.50 5.50 9.18
C ALA A 39 2.76 6.18 9.79
N HIS A 40 3.55 5.42 10.54
CA HIS A 40 4.76 5.95 11.22
C HIS A 40 5.87 6.40 10.26
N MET A 41 5.95 5.81 9.06
CA MET A 41 6.92 6.18 8.04
C MET A 41 6.23 7.01 6.96
N GLY A 42 6.68 8.25 6.76
CA GLY A 42 6.05 9.19 5.82
C GLY A 42 5.88 8.66 4.39
N SER A 43 6.81 7.82 3.92
CA SER A 43 6.70 7.17 2.59
C SER A 43 5.58 6.13 2.49
N PHE A 44 5.07 5.64 3.62
CA PHE A 44 3.95 4.69 3.68
C PHE A 44 2.63 5.33 4.14
N VAL A 45 2.63 6.65 4.36
CA VAL A 45 1.43 7.44 4.63
C VAL A 45 0.66 7.60 3.33
N LYS A 46 -0.66 7.40 3.37
CA LYS A 46 -1.54 7.92 2.31
C LYS A 46 -1.64 9.44 2.47
N ALA A 47 -0.88 10.16 1.67
CA ALA A 47 -0.88 11.62 1.68
C ALA A 47 -2.19 12.19 1.10
N LYS A 48 -2.41 13.48 1.29
CA LYS A 48 -3.54 14.22 0.68
C LYS A 48 -3.38 14.42 -0.84
N SER A 49 -2.18 14.22 -1.36
CA SER A 49 -1.82 14.37 -2.77
C SER A 49 -1.05 13.14 -3.22
N GLN A 50 -1.33 12.68 -4.44
CA GLN A 50 -0.71 11.51 -5.07
C GLN A 50 0.80 11.70 -5.33
N GLU A 51 1.31 12.93 -5.28
CA GLU A 51 2.73 13.25 -5.43
C GLU A 51 3.58 12.94 -4.19
N LYS A 52 2.96 12.42 -3.12
CA LYS A 52 3.64 12.11 -1.85
C LYS A 52 3.20 10.77 -1.28
N GLY A 53 3.99 10.27 -0.34
CA GLY A 53 3.66 9.08 0.44
C GLY A 53 3.58 7.80 -0.40
N ILE A 54 2.71 6.88 0.02
CA ILE A 54 2.63 5.52 -0.55
C ILE A 54 2.21 5.54 -2.02
N GLU A 55 1.32 6.46 -2.42
CA GLU A 55 0.85 6.59 -3.79
C GLU A 55 2.00 6.96 -4.73
N ARG A 56 2.79 7.98 -4.36
CA ARG A 56 3.98 8.35 -5.15
C ARG A 56 5.00 7.23 -5.19
N LEU A 57 5.27 6.59 -4.05
CA LEU A 57 6.23 5.50 -3.96
C LEU A 57 5.87 4.37 -4.94
N LEU A 58 4.64 3.88 -4.89
CA LEU A 58 4.20 2.79 -5.76
C LEU A 58 4.13 3.21 -7.22
N ALA A 59 3.73 4.46 -7.50
CA ALA A 59 3.75 5.00 -8.86
C ALA A 59 5.16 5.00 -9.47
N THR A 60 6.23 5.23 -8.68
CA THR A 60 7.62 5.10 -9.20
C THR A 60 7.99 3.68 -9.62
N GLY A 61 7.33 2.67 -9.06
CA GLY A 61 7.47 1.27 -9.47
C GLY A 61 6.47 0.82 -10.53
N GLY A 62 5.62 1.72 -11.05
CA GLY A 62 4.52 1.35 -11.96
C GLY A 62 3.47 0.45 -11.31
N ILE A 63 3.27 0.56 -10.00
CA ILE A 63 2.33 -0.23 -9.22
C ILE A 63 1.11 0.63 -8.88
N GLU A 64 -0.07 0.13 -9.20
CA GLU A 64 -1.33 0.79 -8.88
C GLU A 64 -1.61 0.70 -7.37
N TYR A 65 -2.27 1.73 -6.84
CA TYR A 65 -2.62 1.80 -5.43
C TYR A 65 -4.11 2.09 -5.27
N TYR A 66 -4.78 1.27 -4.47
CA TYR A 66 -6.18 1.43 -4.10
C TYR A 66 -6.29 1.46 -2.59
N SER A 67 -7.04 2.43 -2.05
CA SER A 67 -7.35 2.51 -0.62
C SER A 67 -8.80 2.07 -0.43
N LEU A 68 -9.01 0.83 -0.05
CA LEU A 68 -10.34 0.22 0.11
C LEU A 68 -10.53 -0.15 1.58
N VAL A 69 -10.81 0.87 2.39
CA VAL A 69 -10.92 0.74 3.86
C VAL A 69 -12.05 -0.24 4.22
N GLU A 70 -13.12 -0.29 3.43
CA GLU A 70 -14.25 -1.19 3.57
C GLU A 70 -13.85 -2.67 3.56
N LEU A 71 -12.75 -3.05 2.91
CA LEU A 71 -12.30 -4.45 2.87
C LEU A 71 -11.54 -4.88 4.13
N GLY A 72 -11.10 -3.93 4.96
CA GLY A 72 -10.42 -4.20 6.24
C GLY A 72 -11.17 -3.67 7.46
N ASN A 73 -12.30 -2.98 7.24
CA ASN A 73 -13.07 -2.36 8.30
C ASN A 73 -14.10 -3.33 8.88
N VAL A 74 -13.73 -3.94 10.01
CA VAL A 74 -14.58 -4.87 10.77
C VAL A 74 -15.84 -4.23 11.37
N PHE A 75 -15.98 -2.91 11.29
CA PHE A 75 -17.11 -2.17 11.84
C PHE A 75 -18.17 -1.79 10.79
N MET A 76 -18.05 -2.22 9.53
CA MET A 76 -19.02 -1.88 8.46
C MET A 76 -20.32 -2.69 8.51
N ASP A 77 -20.33 -3.84 9.20
CA ASP A 77 -21.50 -4.74 9.29
C ASP A 77 -22.41 -4.45 10.52
N TYR A 78 -22.20 -3.33 11.23
CA TYR A 78 -22.94 -2.94 12.43
C TYR A 78 -23.70 -1.62 12.28
#